data_AF-A0A376MSP2-F1
#
_entry.id   AF-A0A376MSP2-F1
#
_cell.length_a   1.000
_cell.length_b   1.000
_cell.length_c   1.000
_cell.angle_alpha   90.00
_cell.angle_beta   90.00
_cell.angle_gamma   90.00
#
_symmetry.space_group_name_H-M   'P 1'
#
loop_
_entity.id
_entity.type
_entity.pdbx_description
1 polymer ?
#
loop_
_entity_poly.entity_id
_entity_poly.type
_entity_poly.pdbx_seq_one_letter_code
_entity_poly.pdbx_strand_id
1 'polypeptide(L)'
;MNAIRVWRNCHIEVACDVDNPLVGPRGAAAVFGPQKGATPEMVEELEQGLQNYARVLQQQTEINVCQMAGGGAAGGMGIAAAVFLNADIKPGIEIVLRAVNLEQAVQGAALVITGEGRIDSQRQAVKHRWAWRRWRSSLMSR
;
A
#
# COMPACT_ATOMS: atom_id res chain seq x y z
N MET A 1 -21.87 7.30 21.29
CA MET A 1 -20.54 7.95 21.24
C MET A 1 -20.36 8.59 19.87
N ASN A 2 -20.77 9.86 19.75
CA ASN A 2 -20.72 10.64 18.51
C ASN A 2 -19.40 11.41 18.45
N ALA A 3 -18.34 10.76 17.97
CA ALA A 3 -17.19 11.49 17.43
C ALA A 3 -17.56 11.88 15.99
N ILE A 4 -17.52 13.17 15.69
CA ILE A 4 -17.84 13.77 14.40
C ILE A 4 -17.05 13.03 13.31
N ARG A 5 -17.77 12.32 12.44
CA ARG A 5 -17.19 11.37 11.45
C ARG A 5 -16.78 12.14 10.18
N VAL A 6 -15.92 13.16 10.34
CA VAL A 6 -15.48 14.10 9.26
C VAL A 6 -14.98 13.36 8.02
N TRP A 7 -14.38 12.19 8.24
CA TRP A 7 -13.81 11.32 7.21
C TRP A 7 -14.85 10.61 6.33
N ARG A 8 -16.14 10.56 6.71
CA ARG A 8 -17.18 9.85 5.92
C ARG A 8 -17.34 10.40 4.51
N ASN A 9 -17.06 11.69 4.32
CA ASN A 9 -17.18 12.36 3.03
C ASN A 9 -15.83 12.53 2.34
N CYS A 10 -14.76 11.94 2.90
CA CYS A 10 -13.44 11.95 2.30
C CYS A 10 -13.26 10.67 1.49
N HIS A 11 -12.70 10.80 0.30
CA HIS A 11 -12.05 9.67 -0.37
C HIS A 11 -10.63 9.56 0.17
N ILE A 12 -10.28 8.39 0.68
CA ILE A 12 -8.99 8.15 1.34
C ILE A 12 -8.24 7.12 0.52
N GLU A 13 -7.09 7.52 0.00
CA GLU A 13 -6.14 6.61 -0.67
C GLU A 13 -4.91 6.43 0.21
N VAL A 14 -4.47 5.19 0.37
CA VAL A 14 -3.23 4.85 1.07
C VAL A 14 -2.21 4.41 0.05
N ALA A 15 -1.10 5.14 -0.01
CA ALA A 15 0.07 4.75 -0.78
C ALA A 15 0.71 3.52 -0.14
N CYS A 16 0.62 2.38 -0.82
CA CYS A 16 1.21 1.13 -0.38
C CYS A 16 1.99 0.49 -1.50
N ASP A 17 3.29 0.31 -1.25
CA ASP A 17 4.23 -0.23 -2.22
C ASP A 17 4.66 -1.67 -1.91
N VAL A 18 3.90 -2.39 -1.10
CA VAL A 18 4.15 -3.78 -0.78
C VAL A 18 2.86 -4.59 -0.91
N ASP A 19 2.96 -5.85 -1.29
CA ASP A 19 1.82 -6.77 -1.42
C ASP A 19 1.63 -7.65 -0.17
N ASN A 20 2.52 -7.52 0.82
CA ASN A 20 2.52 -8.34 2.03
C ASN A 20 1.15 -8.35 2.73
N PRO A 21 0.54 -9.53 2.96
CA PRO A 21 -0.70 -9.66 3.72
C PRO A 21 -0.49 -9.34 5.20
N LEU A 22 -1.57 -9.32 5.99
CA LEU A 22 -1.49 -9.05 7.42
C LEU A 22 -0.70 -10.13 8.17
N VAL A 23 -0.95 -11.40 7.85
CA VAL A 23 -0.46 -12.59 8.57
C VAL A 23 0.21 -13.60 7.62
N GLY A 24 0.92 -14.57 8.17
CA GLY A 24 1.55 -15.68 7.47
C GLY A 24 3.03 -15.45 7.12
N PRO A 25 3.65 -16.35 6.32
CA PRO A 25 5.09 -16.30 6.06
C PRO A 25 5.58 -15.05 5.31
N ARG A 26 4.69 -14.41 4.55
CA ARG A 26 4.92 -13.09 3.91
C ARG A 26 4.23 -11.95 4.66
N GLY A 27 3.75 -12.21 5.87
CA GLY A 27 2.94 -11.30 6.68
C GLY A 27 3.74 -10.16 7.32
N ALA A 28 3.04 -9.29 8.04
CA ALA A 28 3.64 -8.08 8.60
C ALA A 28 4.76 -8.39 9.62
N ALA A 29 4.50 -9.31 10.54
CA ALA A 29 5.45 -9.71 11.58
C ALA A 29 6.70 -10.36 10.97
N ALA A 30 6.51 -11.38 10.12
CA ALA A 30 7.60 -12.13 9.51
C ALA A 30 8.53 -11.27 8.63
N VAL A 31 7.97 -10.34 7.84
CA VAL A 31 8.76 -9.59 6.85
C VAL A 31 9.28 -8.26 7.41
N PHE A 32 8.49 -7.54 8.20
CA PHE A 32 8.87 -6.20 8.66
C PHE A 32 9.29 -6.16 10.14
N GLY A 33 9.03 -7.19 10.93
CA GLY A 33 9.44 -7.28 12.33
C GLY A 33 10.96 -7.28 12.53
N PRO A 34 11.72 -8.16 11.85
CA PRO A 34 13.17 -8.27 12.07
C PRO A 34 13.95 -6.98 11.84
N GLN A 35 13.64 -6.24 10.76
CA GLN A 35 14.28 -4.95 10.47
C GLN A 35 13.91 -3.83 11.47
N LYS A 36 12.90 -4.06 12.32
CA LYS A 36 12.50 -3.17 13.43
C LYS A 36 12.99 -3.68 14.79
N GLY A 37 13.81 -4.73 14.80
CA GLY A 37 14.41 -5.29 16.02
C GLY A 37 13.59 -6.39 16.71
N ALA A 38 12.55 -6.94 16.08
CA ALA A 38 11.82 -8.07 16.64
C ALA A 38 12.70 -9.34 16.60
N THR A 39 12.84 -10.02 17.75
CA THR A 39 13.47 -11.35 17.82
C THR A 39 12.54 -12.41 17.19
N PRO A 40 13.03 -13.62 16.88
CA PRO A 40 12.17 -14.70 16.39
C PRO A 40 10.96 -14.99 17.29
N GLU A 41 11.15 -14.94 18.62
CA GLU A 41 10.09 -15.14 19.60
C GLU A 41 9.07 -14.00 19.56
N MET A 42 9.53 -12.75 19.44
CA MET A 42 8.65 -11.58 19.26
C MET A 42 7.87 -11.65 17.95
N VAL A 43 8.48 -12.16 16.88
CA VAL A 43 7.80 -12.32 15.59
C VAL A 43 6.65 -13.33 15.73
N GLU A 44 6.85 -14.42 16.46
CA GLU A 44 5.79 -15.41 16.72
C GLU A 44 4.66 -14.81 17.59
N GLU A 45 4.99 -14.06 18.64
CA GLU A 45 4.00 -13.37 19.47
C GLU A 45 3.19 -12.33 18.66
N LEU A 46 3.87 -11.53 17.84
CA LEU A 46 3.24 -10.54 16.96
C LEU A 46 2.34 -11.22 15.92
N GLU A 47 2.77 -12.34 15.34
CA GLU A 47 1.97 -13.12 14.39
C GLU A 47 0.68 -13.62 15.04
N GLN A 48 0.74 -14.17 16.25
CA GLN A 48 -0.45 -14.60 16.99
C GLN A 48 -1.40 -13.42 17.28
N GLY A 49 -0.85 -12.27 17.70
CA GLY A 49 -1.60 -11.05 17.93
C GLY A 49 -2.32 -10.56 16.66
N LEU A 50 -1.63 -10.57 15.52
CA LEU A 50 -2.18 -10.17 14.23
C LEU A 50 -3.22 -11.16 13.69
N GLN A 51 -3.06 -12.46 13.94
CA GLN A 51 -4.08 -13.47 13.60
C GLN A 51 -5.36 -13.26 14.42
N ASN A 52 -5.22 -12.99 15.73
CA ASN A 52 -6.36 -12.66 16.56
C ASN A 52 -7.05 -11.37 16.10
N TYR A 53 -6.27 -10.34 15.76
CA TYR A 53 -6.79 -9.10 15.20
C TYR A 53 -7.55 -9.33 13.89
N ALA A 54 -6.97 -10.08 12.95
CA ALA A 54 -7.60 -10.44 11.69
C ALA A 54 -8.94 -11.18 11.91
N ARG A 55 -8.95 -12.15 12.82
CA ARG A 55 -10.16 -12.90 13.19
C ARG A 55 -11.25 -11.99 13.73
N VAL A 56 -10.92 -11.07 14.64
CA VAL A 56 -11.90 -10.11 15.19
C VAL A 56 -12.46 -9.21 14.10
N LEU A 57 -11.61 -8.67 13.23
CA LEU A 57 -12.06 -7.83 12.12
C LEU A 57 -12.98 -8.59 11.15
N GLN A 58 -12.63 -9.82 10.80
CA GLN A 58 -13.43 -10.65 9.90
C GLN A 58 -14.78 -11.05 10.51
N GLN A 59 -14.91 -11.11 11.84
CA GLN A 59 -16.19 -11.32 12.51
C GLN A 59 -17.08 -10.07 12.53
N GLN A 60 -16.47 -8.89 12.43
CA GLN A 60 -17.18 -7.60 12.52
C GLN A 60 -17.39 -6.93 11.16
N THR A 61 -16.79 -7.47 10.10
CA THR A 61 -16.79 -6.88 8.76
C THR A 61 -16.85 -7.97 7.70
N GLU A 62 -17.36 -7.64 6.52
CA GLU A 62 -17.37 -8.55 5.36
C GLU A 62 -16.05 -8.53 4.58
N ILE A 63 -15.02 -7.85 5.09
CA ILE A 63 -13.74 -7.67 4.42
C ILE A 63 -12.84 -8.89 4.68
N ASN A 64 -12.29 -9.46 3.61
CA ASN A 64 -11.29 -10.54 3.70
C ASN A 64 -9.90 -9.99 4.06
N VAL A 65 -9.72 -9.68 5.34
CA VAL A 65 -8.51 -9.04 5.87
C VAL A 65 -7.25 -9.90 5.78
N CYS A 66 -7.38 -11.23 5.78
CA CYS A 66 -6.25 -12.16 5.77
C CYS A 66 -5.53 -12.21 4.41
N GLN A 67 -6.26 -11.97 3.31
CA GLN A 67 -5.74 -12.10 1.94
C GLN A 67 -5.57 -10.77 1.21
N MET A 68 -5.87 -9.65 1.87
CA MET A 68 -5.77 -8.33 1.25
C MET A 68 -4.29 -7.97 1.02
N ALA A 69 -3.95 -7.78 -0.26
CA ALA A 69 -2.63 -7.33 -0.67
C ALA A 69 -2.30 -5.97 -0.04
N GLY A 70 -1.12 -5.84 0.56
CA GLY A 70 -0.70 -4.63 1.26
C GLY A 70 -1.35 -4.46 2.64
N GLY A 71 -2.16 -5.42 3.10
CA GLY A 71 -2.78 -5.38 4.42
C GLY A 71 -1.76 -5.33 5.57
N GLY A 72 -0.61 -6.00 5.41
CA GLY A 72 0.47 -5.98 6.39
C GLY A 72 1.34 -4.72 6.38
N ALA A 73 1.08 -3.79 5.47
CA ALA A 73 1.84 -2.56 5.38
C ALA A 73 1.82 -1.80 6.71
N ALA A 74 3.00 -1.28 7.06
CA ALA A 74 3.24 -0.55 8.30
C ALA A 74 2.75 -1.28 9.57
N GLY A 75 2.84 -2.62 9.60
CA GLY A 75 2.48 -3.43 10.77
C GLY A 75 0.98 -3.71 10.90
N GLY A 76 0.24 -3.69 9.80
CA GLY A 76 -1.21 -3.95 9.79
C GLY A 76 -2.08 -2.69 9.68
N MET A 77 -1.47 -1.50 9.59
CA MET A 77 -2.20 -0.25 9.35
C MET A 77 -2.88 -0.23 7.98
N GLY A 78 -2.37 -0.99 7.00
CA GLY A 78 -3.04 -1.17 5.70
C GLY A 78 -4.46 -1.72 5.87
N ILE A 79 -4.61 -2.81 6.62
CA ILE A 79 -5.94 -3.36 6.97
C ILE A 79 -6.76 -2.36 7.78
N ALA A 80 -6.17 -1.70 8.77
CA ALA A 80 -6.90 -0.75 9.60
C ALA A 80 -7.49 0.40 8.76
N ALA A 81 -6.73 0.93 7.81
CA ALA A 81 -7.21 1.97 6.90
C ALA A 81 -8.33 1.45 5.99
N ALA A 82 -8.18 0.25 5.41
CA ALA A 82 -9.23 -0.34 4.58
C ALA A 82 -10.53 -0.56 5.38
N VAL A 83 -10.43 -1.07 6.61
CA VAL A 83 -11.61 -1.43 7.42
C VAL A 83 -12.27 -0.21 8.07
N PHE A 84 -11.50 0.66 8.71
CA PHE A 84 -12.07 1.75 9.53
C PHE A 84 -12.30 3.03 8.75
N LEU A 85 -11.53 3.26 7.68
CA LEU A 85 -11.60 4.47 6.87
C LEU A 85 -12.20 4.22 5.49
N ASN A 86 -12.51 2.97 5.15
CA ASN A 86 -12.93 2.58 3.80
C ASN A 86 -11.93 3.07 2.73
N ALA A 87 -10.64 2.97 3.05
CA ALA A 87 -9.57 3.51 2.22
C ALA A 87 -9.19 2.56 1.07
N ASP A 88 -8.86 3.13 -0.08
CA ASP A 88 -8.28 2.41 -1.20
C ASP A 88 -6.77 2.26 -1.02
N ILE A 89 -6.28 1.03 -0.98
CA ILE A 89 -4.83 0.75 -0.99
C ILE A 89 -4.34 0.74 -2.43
N LYS A 90 -3.48 1.70 -2.81
CA LYS A 90 -2.98 1.86 -4.18
C LYS A 90 -1.47 2.05 -4.21
N PRO A 91 -0.78 1.70 -5.32
CA PRO A 91 0.63 2.05 -5.50
C PRO A 91 0.84 3.55 -5.34
N GLY A 92 1.86 3.96 -4.59
CA GLY A 92 2.08 5.38 -4.28
C GLY A 92 2.28 6.24 -5.54
N ILE A 93 2.93 5.67 -6.56
CA ILE A 93 3.11 6.35 -7.85
C ILE A 93 1.78 6.68 -8.53
N GLU A 94 0.77 5.80 -8.47
CA GLU A 94 -0.53 6.07 -9.10
C GLU A 94 -1.24 7.25 -8.43
N ILE A 95 -1.17 7.32 -7.10
CA ILE A 95 -1.76 8.43 -6.32
C ILE A 95 -1.09 9.75 -6.72
N VAL A 96 0.25 9.80 -6.75
CA VAL A 96 0.99 11.01 -7.10
C VAL A 96 0.72 11.44 -8.54
N LEU A 97 0.74 10.51 -9.49
CA LEU A 97 0.49 10.80 -10.91
C LEU A 97 -0.89 11.42 -11.14
N ARG A 98 -1.91 10.89 -10.45
CA ARG A 98 -3.28 11.44 -10.49
C ARG A 98 -3.36 12.80 -9.80
N ALA A 99 -2.76 12.93 -8.62
CA ALA A 99 -2.83 14.17 -7.84
C ALA A 99 -2.21 15.36 -8.58
N VAL A 100 -1.15 15.14 -9.36
CA VAL A 100 -0.52 16.20 -10.18
C VAL A 100 -1.08 16.31 -11.60
N ASN A 101 -2.15 15.56 -11.92
CA ASN A 101 -2.74 15.48 -13.27
C ASN A 101 -1.68 15.27 -14.36
N LEU A 102 -0.72 14.36 -14.10
CA LEU A 102 0.42 14.20 -15.00
C LEU A 102 -0.02 13.77 -16.40
N GLU A 103 -1.11 12.99 -16.47
CA GLU A 103 -1.70 12.55 -17.72
C GLU A 103 -2.02 13.71 -18.65
N GLN A 104 -2.71 14.72 -18.13
CA GLN A 104 -3.09 15.90 -18.88
C GLN A 104 -1.88 16.79 -19.17
N ALA A 105 -0.95 16.90 -18.21
CA ALA A 105 0.23 17.76 -18.35
C ALA A 105 1.19 17.32 -19.48
N VAL A 106 1.21 16.04 -19.83
CA VAL A 106 2.10 15.49 -20.88
C VAL A 106 1.39 15.21 -22.20
N GLN A 107 0.08 15.44 -22.29
CA GLN A 107 -0.65 15.33 -23.56
C GLN A 107 -0.10 16.34 -24.58
N GLY A 108 0.29 15.85 -25.76
CA GLY A 108 0.89 16.68 -26.82
C GLY A 108 2.34 17.10 -26.58
N ALA A 109 3.00 16.61 -25.51
CA ALA A 109 4.40 16.89 -25.28
C ALA A 109 5.27 16.24 -26.38
N ALA A 110 6.12 17.05 -27.02
CA ALA A 110 7.10 16.55 -28.00
C ALA A 110 8.20 15.70 -27.35
N LEU A 111 8.50 15.94 -26.06
CA LEU A 111 9.48 15.21 -25.27
C LEU A 111 9.09 15.23 -23.79
N VAL A 112 9.20 14.08 -23.13
CA VAL A 112 9.07 13.95 -21.67
C VAL A 112 10.38 13.40 -21.14
N ILE A 113 11.02 14.11 -20.21
CA ILE A 113 12.24 13.68 -19.53
C ILE A 113 11.87 13.33 -18.09
N THR A 114 12.32 12.18 -17.63
CA THR A 114 12.10 11.70 -16.25
C THR A 114 13.37 11.02 -15.74
N GLY A 115 13.50 10.89 -14.42
CA GLY A 115 14.64 10.26 -13.77
C GLY A 115 14.35 9.97 -12.30
N GLU A 116 15.10 9.03 -11.73
CA GLU A 116 15.15 8.76 -10.31
C GLU A 116 16.61 8.73 -9.87
N GLY A 117 16.92 9.38 -8.74
CA GLY A 117 18.24 9.33 -8.12
C GLY A 117 18.30 8.19 -7.10
N ARG A 118 19.45 7.51 -7.00
CA ARG A 118 19.64 6.39 -6.07
C ARG A 118 21.03 6.43 -5.45
N ILE A 119 21.11 6.20 -4.14
CA ILE A 119 22.37 6.25 -3.38
C ILE A 119 22.74 4.87 -2.79
N ASP A 120 21.79 3.95 -2.64
CA ASP A 120 21.97 2.64 -1.99
C ASP A 120 21.52 1.46 -2.87
N SER A 121 21.98 0.24 -2.56
CA SER A 121 21.65 -0.99 -3.29
C SER A 121 20.34 -1.66 -2.85
N GLN A 122 19.66 -1.12 -1.83
CA GLN A 122 18.41 -1.68 -1.30
C GLN A 122 17.22 -1.39 -2.24
N ARG A 123 16.47 -2.45 -2.57
CA ARG A 123 15.62 -2.55 -3.76
C ARG A 123 14.29 -1.79 -3.64
N GLN A 124 14.07 -0.81 -4.52
CA GLN A 124 12.80 -0.54 -5.21
C GLN A 124 13.00 -0.07 -6.67
N ALA A 125 14.14 -0.40 -7.28
CA ALA A 125 14.35 -0.15 -8.71
C ALA A 125 13.34 -1.01 -9.48
N VAL A 126 12.27 -0.40 -9.98
CA VAL A 126 11.38 -0.81 -11.10
C VAL A 126 10.02 -0.10 -11.05
N LYS A 127 9.46 0.28 -9.90
CA LYS A 127 8.04 0.70 -9.85
C LYS A 127 7.71 1.94 -10.68
N HIS A 128 8.52 2.99 -10.58
CA HIS A 128 8.27 4.25 -11.28
C HIS A 128 8.48 4.07 -12.79
N ARG A 129 9.60 3.46 -13.20
CA ARG A 129 9.92 3.19 -14.61
C ARG A 129 8.93 2.23 -15.29
N TRP A 130 8.40 1.24 -14.58
CA TRP A 130 7.38 0.32 -15.10
C TRP A 130 5.99 0.94 -15.17
N ALA A 131 5.60 1.76 -14.18
CA ALA A 131 4.39 2.57 -14.27
C ALA A 131 4.42 3.47 -15.51
N TRP A 132 5.54 4.17 -15.76
CA TRP A 132 5.73 4.96 -16.98
C TRP A 132 5.68 4.13 -18.27
N ARG A 133 6.31 2.95 -18.31
CA ARG A 133 6.26 2.06 -19.49
C ARG A 133 4.85 1.57 -19.78
N ARG A 134 4.11 1.15 -18.76
CA ARG A 134 2.70 0.75 -18.88
C ARG A 134 1.83 1.90 -19.37
N TRP A 135 2.11 3.11 -18.87
CA TRP A 135 1.34 4.31 -19.18
C TRP A 135 1.63 4.88 -20.59
N ARG A 136 2.89 4.82 -21.05
CA ARG A 136 3.25 5.13 -22.45
C ARG A 136 2.46 4.27 -23.44
N SER A 137 2.30 2.98 -23.15
CA SER A 137 1.52 2.08 -23.99
C SER A 137 0.03 2.45 -24.07
N SER A 138 -0.55 3.06 -23.02
CA SER A 138 -1.97 3.46 -23.00
C SER A 138 -2.26 4.80 -23.70
N LEU A 139 -1.28 5.71 -23.83
CA LEU A 139 -1.46 6.94 -24.63
C LEU A 139 -1.20 6.73 -26.11
N MET A 140 -0.32 5.79 -26.47
CA MET A 140 -0.03 5.49 -27.87
C MET A 140 -1.12 4.60 -28.51
N SER A 141 -2.08 4.10 -27.72
CA SER A 141 -3.23 3.31 -28.18
C SER A 141 -4.51 4.13 -28.42
N ARG A 142 -4.42 5.47 -28.47
CA ARG A 142 -5.48 6.39 -28.92
C ARG A 142 -4.92 7.30 -29.99
#